data_AF-A0A3Q8W6T3-F1
#
_entry.id   AF-A0A3Q8W6T3-F1
#
_cell.length_a   1.000
_cell.length_b   1.000
_cell.length_c   1.000
_cell.angle_alpha   90.00
_cell.angle_beta   90.00
_cell.angle_gamma   90.00
#
_symmetry.space_group_name_H-M   'P 1'
#
loop_
_entity.id
_entity.type
_entity.pdbx_description
1 polymer ?
#
loop_
_entity_poly.entity_id
_entity_poly.type
_entity_poly.pdbx_seq_one_letter_code
_entity_poly.pdbx_strand_id
1 'polypeptide(L)'
;MHGMPMRKVNSALVGLLLAGVAATPANAQTVREQQWHLDAMRADDIWKASTGEGVTVAVIDTGVARIPELEGQVLPGKDFAPEAIAGDERSDYKNHGTAMASIIAANGKGPGGVDSAFGLAPGAKILPLRVDLHGNGISRNTTLIDAIRYAADSNAKILNVSMGSWPDSPDLSNAVKEALAKGKLIFASSGNDGNDDTFYPAATPGVVGVAAVDRDGAATKESQHNAAVDMSAPGTDIVTACSGGTGLCTGHGTSDATALTSASAALLWSAHPTWTNNQILRVLLNTAGKPVDGVERNDYIGYGVVRPRVALPTPGDPGPADVYPLPDLAAAAAAAGTAASGAPVPSTGGKITAPPPPRAGAAVDKGDGGGGLSWIALGLGACVLIGGAVAAVVVRRARS
;
A
#
# COMPACT_ATOMS: atom_id res chain seq x y z
N MET A 1 80.34 54.48 33.31
CA MET A 1 79.32 55.43 33.83
C MET A 1 78.16 55.41 32.84
N HIS A 2 77.16 54.58 33.09
CA HIS A 2 75.83 54.94 33.63
C HIS A 2 74.85 55.48 32.57
N GLY A 3 73.79 54.70 32.28
CA GLY A 3 72.50 55.20 31.80
C GLY A 3 71.91 54.55 30.55
N MET A 4 71.02 53.57 30.74
CA MET A 4 70.11 53.01 29.72
C MET A 4 68.98 54.02 29.40
N PRO A 5 68.28 53.89 28.26
CA PRO A 5 66.91 53.38 28.36
C PRO A 5 66.46 52.44 27.22
N MET A 6 65.68 51.42 27.60
CA MET A 6 64.78 50.62 26.76
C MET A 6 63.37 51.25 26.70
N ARG A 7 62.56 50.74 25.75
CA ARG A 7 61.06 50.70 25.62
C ARG A 7 60.50 51.66 24.55
N LYS A 8 59.57 51.28 23.66
CA LYS A 8 58.60 50.15 23.58
C LYS A 8 58.12 49.98 22.13
N VAL A 9 57.86 48.74 21.72
CA VAL A 9 57.00 48.34 20.61
C VAL A 9 55.54 48.45 21.06
N ASN A 10 54.62 48.93 20.21
CA ASN A 10 53.18 48.76 20.39
C ASN A 10 52.53 48.42 19.04
N SER A 11 52.12 47.16 18.92
CA SER A 11 51.27 46.59 17.88
C SER A 11 49.82 47.04 18.08
N ALA A 12 49.11 47.38 17.01
CA ALA A 12 47.66 47.62 17.04
C ALA A 12 46.92 46.48 16.33
N LEU A 13 46.03 45.85 17.10
CA LEU A 13 45.08 44.78 16.74
C LEU A 13 44.16 45.18 15.57
N VAL A 14 43.98 44.28 14.60
CA VAL A 14 42.76 44.22 13.77
C VAL A 14 41.95 43.03 14.28
N GLY A 15 40.84 43.34 14.96
CA GLY A 15 39.90 42.33 15.47
C GLY A 15 39.09 41.73 14.33
N LEU A 16 39.22 40.41 14.15
CA LEU A 16 38.42 39.61 13.23
C LEU A 16 37.08 39.28 13.91
N LEU A 17 36.03 40.03 13.59
CA LEU A 17 34.64 39.70 13.96
C LEU A 17 34.14 38.57 13.05
N LEU A 18 34.48 37.32 13.39
CA LEU A 18 33.75 36.15 12.92
C LEU A 18 32.46 36.07 13.74
N ALA A 19 31.39 36.68 13.24
CA ALA A 19 30.05 36.38 13.71
C ALA A 19 29.76 34.91 13.39
N GLY A 20 29.87 34.06 14.42
CA GLY A 20 29.43 32.68 14.36
C GLY A 20 27.93 32.67 14.13
N VAL A 21 27.52 32.50 12.87
CA VAL A 21 26.20 31.96 12.56
C VAL A 21 26.27 30.52 13.06
N ALA A 22 25.78 30.29 14.28
CA ALA A 22 25.46 28.95 14.72
C ALA A 22 24.42 28.42 13.74
N ALA A 23 24.85 27.61 12.78
CA ALA A 23 23.94 26.87 11.95
C ALA A 23 23.11 26.02 12.91
N THR A 24 21.84 26.39 13.10
CA THR A 24 20.89 25.51 13.76
C THR A 24 20.94 24.19 12.99
N PRO A 25 21.25 23.05 13.62
CA PRO A 25 21.24 21.79 12.92
C PRO A 25 19.87 21.66 12.28
N ALA A 26 19.83 21.50 10.96
CA ALA A 26 18.61 21.11 10.28
C ALA A 26 18.29 19.69 10.80
N ASN A 27 17.36 19.60 11.76
CA ASN A 27 16.85 18.32 12.20
C ASN A 27 16.05 17.75 11.02
N ALA A 28 16.65 16.82 10.28
CA ALA A 28 15.93 16.05 9.28
C ALA A 28 14.87 15.21 9.99
N GLN A 29 13.65 15.19 9.46
CA GLN A 29 12.57 14.38 10.01
C GLN A 29 12.98 12.90 10.03
N THR A 30 12.66 12.22 11.13
CA THR A 30 12.86 10.76 11.26
C THR A 30 11.98 10.03 10.25
N VAL A 31 12.27 8.76 9.92
CA VAL A 31 11.37 8.01 9.01
C VAL A 31 9.99 7.88 9.63
N ARG A 32 9.93 7.58 10.94
CA ARG A 32 8.66 7.50 11.66
C ARG A 32 7.87 8.81 11.60
N GLU A 33 8.51 9.98 11.71
CA GLU A 33 7.86 11.29 11.56
C GLU A 33 7.30 11.55 10.15
N GLN A 34 7.82 10.87 9.13
CA GLN A 34 7.29 10.94 7.76
C GLN A 34 6.05 10.05 7.56
N GLN A 35 5.81 9.07 8.44
CA GLN A 35 4.68 8.13 8.36
C GLN A 35 3.38 8.73 8.92
N TRP A 36 2.90 9.79 8.28
CA TRP A 36 1.70 10.54 8.71
C TRP A 36 0.47 9.65 8.95
N HIS A 37 0.31 8.58 8.17
CA HIS A 37 -0.82 7.66 8.26
C HIS A 37 -0.84 6.94 9.62
N LEU A 38 0.33 6.62 10.19
CA LEU A 38 0.43 6.06 11.54
C LEU A 38 0.05 7.10 12.61
N ASP A 39 0.37 8.38 12.40
CA ASP A 39 -0.03 9.45 13.31
C ASP A 39 -1.54 9.70 13.27
N ALA A 40 -2.10 9.75 12.06
CA ALA A 40 -3.54 9.91 11.84
C ALA A 40 -4.33 8.75 12.44
N MET A 41 -3.83 7.51 12.30
CA MET A 41 -4.43 6.32 12.92
C MET A 41 -4.12 6.19 14.40
N ARG A 42 -3.20 7.01 14.94
CA ARG A 42 -2.76 7.02 16.35
C ARG A 42 -2.09 5.71 16.77
N ALA A 43 -1.16 5.25 15.94
CA ALA A 43 -0.43 3.99 16.10
C ALA A 43 0.21 3.83 17.48
N ASP A 44 0.80 4.88 18.05
CA ASP A 44 1.42 4.84 19.38
C ASP A 44 0.43 4.50 20.50
N ASP A 45 -0.85 4.89 20.35
CA ASP A 45 -1.91 4.51 21.29
C ASP A 45 -2.39 3.06 21.03
N ILE A 46 -2.45 2.65 19.76
CA ILE A 46 -2.83 1.30 19.33
C ILE A 46 -1.84 0.26 19.86
N TRP A 47 -0.53 0.51 19.73
CA TRP A 47 0.52 -0.44 20.10
C TRP A 47 0.61 -0.71 21.60
N LYS A 48 0.04 0.16 22.44
CA LYS A 48 -0.13 -0.10 23.89
C LYS A 48 -1.15 -1.21 24.15
N ALA A 49 -2.10 -1.42 23.25
CA ALA A 49 -3.16 -2.42 23.37
C ALA A 49 -2.88 -3.69 22.56
N SER A 50 -2.35 -3.55 21.34
CA SER A 50 -2.04 -4.68 20.46
C SER A 50 -0.98 -4.30 19.43
N THR A 51 -0.11 -5.23 19.09
CA THR A 51 0.85 -5.11 17.98
C THR A 51 0.51 -6.05 16.83
N GLY A 52 -0.53 -6.88 16.94
CA GLY A 52 -0.87 -7.90 15.94
C GLY A 52 -0.17 -9.24 16.16
N GLU A 53 0.45 -9.46 17.33
CA GLU A 53 1.13 -10.72 17.68
C GLU A 53 0.19 -11.93 17.57
N GLY A 54 0.73 -13.05 17.06
CA GLY A 54 -0.02 -14.29 16.88
C GLY A 54 -0.94 -14.31 15.65
N VAL A 55 -0.98 -13.23 14.86
CA VAL A 55 -1.74 -13.15 13.62
C VAL A 55 -0.80 -13.21 12.41
N THR A 56 -1.12 -14.09 11.47
CA THR A 56 -0.44 -14.17 10.17
C THR A 56 -1.34 -13.56 9.09
N VAL A 57 -0.75 -12.66 8.30
CA VAL A 57 -1.36 -12.04 7.11
C VAL A 57 -0.68 -12.62 5.87
N ALA A 58 -1.45 -13.26 5.00
CA ALA A 58 -0.98 -13.67 3.68
C ALA A 58 -0.99 -12.46 2.75
N VAL A 59 0.18 -12.08 2.23
CA VAL A 59 0.33 -10.99 1.27
C VAL A 59 0.46 -11.61 -0.12
N ILE A 60 -0.62 -11.54 -0.90
CA ILE A 60 -0.69 -12.04 -2.27
C ILE A 60 -0.32 -10.89 -3.21
N ASP A 61 0.95 -10.86 -3.64
CA ASP A 61 1.54 -9.70 -4.32
C ASP A 61 2.80 -10.09 -5.13
N THR A 62 3.66 -9.15 -5.50
CA THR A 62 4.87 -9.34 -6.35
C THR A 62 6.02 -10.07 -5.66
N GLY A 63 5.82 -10.58 -4.46
CA GLY A 63 6.86 -11.11 -3.58
C GLY A 63 7.22 -10.11 -2.48
N VAL A 64 8.07 -10.53 -1.55
CA VAL A 64 8.48 -9.66 -0.43
C VAL A 64 10.01 -9.74 -0.28
N ALA A 65 10.73 -8.66 -0.55
CA ALA A 65 12.17 -8.65 -0.45
C ALA A 65 12.67 -8.77 1.01
N ARG A 66 13.91 -9.22 1.17
CA ARG A 66 14.62 -9.19 2.47
C ARG A 66 15.11 -7.77 2.72
N ILE A 67 14.44 -7.08 3.64
CA ILE A 67 14.84 -5.76 4.14
C ILE A 67 14.93 -5.79 5.67
N PRO A 68 15.76 -4.92 6.30
CA PRO A 68 15.94 -4.90 7.75
C PRO A 68 14.63 -4.77 8.55
N GLU A 69 13.73 -3.89 8.10
CA GLU A 69 12.46 -3.59 8.76
C GLU A 69 11.48 -4.79 8.75
N LEU A 70 11.72 -5.80 7.92
CA LEU A 70 10.92 -7.02 7.86
C LEU A 70 11.65 -8.25 8.43
N GLU A 71 12.83 -8.05 9.02
CA GLU A 71 13.58 -9.15 9.62
C GLU A 71 12.78 -9.82 10.75
N GLY A 72 12.70 -11.14 10.68
CA GLY A 72 11.91 -11.96 11.61
C GLY A 72 10.39 -11.86 11.43
N GLN A 73 9.88 -11.02 10.53
CA GLN A 73 8.43 -10.88 10.29
C GLN A 73 7.91 -11.73 9.16
N VAL A 74 8.76 -12.06 8.19
CA VAL A 74 8.32 -12.82 7.01
C VAL A 74 8.60 -14.31 7.15
N LEU A 75 7.55 -15.10 7.04
CA LEU A 75 7.56 -16.56 7.07
C LEU A 75 8.01 -17.14 5.71
N PRO A 76 8.41 -18.41 5.66
CA PRO A 76 8.47 -19.14 4.40
C PRO A 76 7.11 -19.11 3.71
N GLY A 77 7.10 -18.74 2.43
CA GLY A 77 5.88 -18.60 1.64
C GLY A 77 5.92 -19.47 0.40
N LYS A 78 5.28 -19.00 -0.68
CA LYS A 78 5.24 -19.73 -1.94
C LYS A 78 5.22 -18.79 -3.14
N ASP A 79 5.90 -19.20 -4.19
CA ASP A 79 5.87 -18.55 -5.49
C ASP A 79 4.87 -19.25 -6.43
N PHE A 80 3.97 -18.45 -6.99
CA PHE A 80 3.02 -18.83 -8.04
C PHE A 80 3.26 -18.05 -9.32
N ALA A 81 4.24 -17.13 -9.37
CA ALA A 81 4.59 -16.46 -10.60
C ALA A 81 5.04 -17.48 -11.66
N PRO A 82 4.73 -17.26 -12.95
CA PRO A 82 5.18 -18.15 -14.01
C PRO A 82 6.70 -18.26 -14.04
N GLU A 83 7.24 -19.41 -14.48
CA GLU A 83 8.68 -19.66 -14.58
C GLU A 83 9.44 -18.60 -15.41
N ALA A 84 8.75 -17.92 -16.32
CA ALA A 84 9.30 -16.81 -17.11
C ALA A 84 9.71 -15.59 -16.24
N ILE A 85 9.20 -15.49 -15.02
CA ILE A 85 9.55 -14.46 -14.03
C ILE A 85 10.42 -15.13 -12.96
N ALA A 86 11.74 -15.07 -13.15
CA ALA A 86 12.68 -15.70 -12.23
C ALA A 86 12.52 -15.20 -10.77
N GLY A 87 12.78 -16.09 -9.82
CA GLY A 87 12.82 -15.78 -8.40
C GLY A 87 12.06 -16.79 -7.55
N ASP A 88 11.74 -16.34 -6.34
CA ASP A 88 11.02 -17.06 -5.30
C ASP A 88 10.03 -16.10 -4.60
N GLU A 89 9.37 -16.54 -3.53
CA GLU A 89 8.44 -15.70 -2.77
C GLU A 89 9.11 -14.47 -2.13
N ARG A 90 10.44 -14.47 -2.06
CA ARG A 90 11.27 -13.39 -1.52
C ARG A 90 11.81 -12.45 -2.60
N SER A 91 11.50 -12.73 -3.86
CA SER A 91 11.97 -11.97 -5.01
C SER A 91 10.89 -11.01 -5.48
N ASP A 92 10.99 -9.75 -5.03
CA ASP A 92 10.04 -8.69 -5.38
C ASP A 92 10.59 -7.78 -6.50
N TYR A 93 10.06 -7.96 -7.70
CA TYR A 93 10.53 -7.26 -8.90
C TYR A 93 9.92 -5.86 -9.08
N LYS A 94 8.91 -5.48 -8.29
CA LYS A 94 8.25 -4.16 -8.33
C LYS A 94 8.38 -3.35 -7.04
N ASN A 95 8.90 -3.94 -5.97
CA ASN A 95 8.85 -3.41 -4.59
C ASN A 95 7.43 -3.29 -4.00
N HIS A 96 6.38 -3.67 -4.74
CA HIS A 96 5.00 -3.45 -4.34
C HIS A 96 4.63 -4.35 -3.16
N GLY A 97 4.85 -5.67 -3.26
CA GLY A 97 4.59 -6.60 -2.16
C GLY A 97 5.45 -6.33 -0.93
N THR A 98 6.70 -5.88 -1.11
CA THR A 98 7.57 -5.44 -0.01
C THR A 98 7.01 -4.21 0.71
N ALA A 99 6.50 -3.23 -0.04
CA ALA A 99 5.84 -2.06 0.52
C ALA A 99 4.58 -2.45 1.29
N MET A 100 3.73 -3.33 0.74
CA MET A 100 2.52 -3.84 1.42
C MET A 100 2.86 -4.56 2.72
N ALA A 101 3.82 -5.48 2.67
CA ALA A 101 4.30 -6.19 3.86
C ALA A 101 4.86 -5.24 4.92
N SER A 102 5.55 -4.18 4.49
CA SER A 102 6.12 -3.17 5.40
C SER A 102 5.04 -2.29 6.03
N ILE A 103 4.04 -1.85 5.26
CA ILE A 103 2.86 -1.13 5.79
C ILE A 103 2.13 -1.98 6.84
N ILE A 104 2.09 -3.30 6.65
CA ILE A 104 1.46 -4.21 7.61
C ILE A 104 2.34 -4.41 8.84
N ALA A 105 3.58 -4.86 8.68
CA ALA A 105 4.35 -5.49 9.76
C ALA A 105 5.81 -5.03 9.88
N ALA A 106 6.22 -3.90 9.28
CA ALA A 106 7.57 -3.39 9.53
C ALA A 106 7.80 -3.18 11.04
N ASN A 107 8.93 -3.67 11.52
CA ASN A 107 9.20 -3.90 12.95
C ASN A 107 9.91 -2.72 13.63
N GLY A 108 10.19 -1.64 12.89
CA GLY A 108 10.94 -0.49 13.39
C GLY A 108 12.43 -0.74 13.63
N LYS A 109 13.00 -1.83 13.10
CA LYS A 109 14.42 -2.22 13.24
C LYS A 109 15.16 -2.09 11.91
N GLY A 110 15.14 -0.90 11.36
CA GLY A 110 15.85 -0.52 10.15
C GLY A 110 17.17 0.20 10.39
N PRO A 111 17.85 0.65 9.32
CA PRO A 111 19.10 1.41 9.41
C PRO A 111 18.99 2.71 10.23
N GLY A 112 17.78 3.25 10.40
CA GLY A 112 17.48 4.40 11.24
C GLY A 112 17.43 4.10 12.74
N GLY A 113 17.59 2.84 13.17
CA GLY A 113 17.43 2.45 14.57
C GLY A 113 16.01 2.72 15.06
N VAL A 114 15.85 3.47 16.16
CA VAL A 114 14.55 3.86 16.73
C VAL A 114 13.68 4.69 15.77
N ASP A 115 14.28 5.24 14.72
CA ASP A 115 13.66 6.13 13.74
C ASP A 115 13.30 5.42 12.43
N SER A 116 13.30 4.09 12.40
CA SER A 116 13.02 3.29 11.20
C SER A 116 11.52 3.22 10.88
N ALA A 117 11.17 2.77 9.67
CA ALA A 117 9.77 2.59 9.30
C ALA A 117 9.10 1.50 10.16
N PHE A 118 7.86 1.78 10.57
CA PHE A 118 6.98 0.84 11.23
C PHE A 118 5.81 0.46 10.30
N GLY A 119 5.32 -0.76 10.46
CA GLY A 119 4.01 -1.16 9.98
C GLY A 119 2.96 -0.89 11.06
N LEU A 120 1.69 -0.87 10.68
CA LEU A 120 0.61 -0.63 11.64
C LEU A 120 0.45 -1.80 12.65
N ALA A 121 0.76 -3.03 12.25
CA ALA A 121 0.75 -4.24 13.07
C ALA A 121 2.15 -4.88 13.17
N PRO A 122 3.11 -4.25 13.87
CA PRO A 122 4.52 -4.65 13.87
C PRO A 122 4.79 -6.00 14.57
N GLY A 123 3.81 -6.60 15.23
CA GLY A 123 3.87 -7.95 15.81
C GLY A 123 3.30 -9.05 14.91
N ALA A 124 2.61 -8.70 13.82
CA ALA A 124 2.04 -9.66 12.88
C ALA A 124 3.13 -10.35 12.05
N LYS A 125 2.81 -11.55 11.55
CA LYS A 125 3.67 -12.28 10.59
C LYS A 125 3.13 -12.16 9.17
N ILE A 126 4.05 -12.10 8.21
CA ILE A 126 3.74 -12.05 6.79
C ILE A 126 3.98 -13.42 6.18
N LEU A 127 2.97 -13.98 5.51
CA LEU A 127 3.11 -15.12 4.61
C LEU A 127 3.16 -14.60 3.17
N PRO A 128 4.34 -14.55 2.52
CA PRO A 128 4.47 -13.98 1.19
C PRO A 128 4.01 -14.99 0.14
N LEU A 129 3.03 -14.61 -0.69
CA LEU A 129 2.54 -15.43 -1.80
C LEU A 129 2.76 -14.65 -3.09
N ARG A 130 3.85 -14.99 -3.79
CA ARG A 130 4.24 -14.26 -4.99
C ARG A 130 3.34 -14.65 -6.15
N VAL A 131 2.75 -13.67 -6.82
CA VAL A 131 1.95 -13.79 -8.04
C VAL A 131 2.47 -12.84 -9.11
N ASP A 132 1.99 -13.00 -10.34
CA ASP A 132 2.37 -12.14 -11.44
C ASP A 132 1.43 -10.92 -11.56
N LEU A 133 1.99 -9.71 -11.58
CA LEU A 133 1.29 -8.45 -11.86
C LEU A 133 1.56 -7.90 -13.28
N HIS A 134 2.38 -8.57 -14.09
CA HIS A 134 2.68 -8.21 -15.48
C HIS A 134 1.77 -8.88 -16.51
N GLY A 135 1.25 -10.07 -16.20
CA GLY A 135 0.34 -10.79 -17.09
C GLY A 135 -0.97 -10.05 -17.38
N ASN A 136 -1.69 -10.53 -18.40
CA ASN A 136 -3.05 -10.06 -18.67
C ASN A 136 -4.02 -10.52 -17.56
N GLY A 137 -5.25 -9.98 -17.52
CA GLY A 137 -6.21 -10.28 -16.45
C GLY A 137 -6.47 -11.78 -16.23
N ILE A 138 -6.44 -12.59 -17.29
CA ILE A 138 -6.64 -14.04 -17.19
C ILE A 138 -5.47 -14.72 -16.47
N SER A 139 -4.23 -14.47 -16.87
CA SER A 139 -3.06 -15.08 -16.22
C SER A 139 -2.89 -14.61 -14.78
N ARG A 140 -3.26 -13.35 -14.50
CA ARG A 140 -3.30 -12.80 -13.14
C ARG A 140 -4.32 -13.55 -12.29
N ASN A 141 -5.52 -13.78 -12.82
CA ASN A 141 -6.56 -14.52 -12.11
C ASN A 141 -6.15 -15.96 -11.79
N THR A 142 -5.50 -16.68 -12.70
CA THR A 142 -5.07 -18.07 -12.43
C THR A 142 -4.11 -18.16 -11.25
N THR A 143 -3.06 -17.35 -11.23
CA THR A 143 -2.07 -17.37 -10.14
C THR A 143 -2.65 -16.85 -8.82
N LEU A 144 -3.56 -15.86 -8.89
CA LEU A 144 -4.33 -15.37 -7.75
C LEU A 144 -5.20 -16.48 -7.13
N ILE A 145 -5.92 -17.25 -7.93
CA ILE A 145 -6.80 -18.35 -7.47
C ILE A 145 -5.98 -19.38 -6.68
N ASP A 146 -4.84 -19.80 -7.22
CA ASP A 146 -3.97 -20.77 -6.55
C ASP A 146 -3.37 -20.21 -5.25
N ALA A 147 -3.00 -18.93 -5.24
CA ALA A 147 -2.52 -18.25 -4.04
C ALA A 147 -3.62 -18.13 -2.96
N ILE A 148 -4.87 -17.80 -3.33
CA ILE A 148 -6.01 -17.75 -2.41
C ILE A 148 -6.25 -19.13 -1.78
N ARG A 149 -6.26 -20.20 -2.59
CA ARG A 149 -6.44 -21.58 -2.09
C ARG A 149 -5.31 -21.98 -1.14
N TYR A 150 -4.06 -21.68 -1.49
CA TYR A 150 -2.93 -21.94 -0.61
C TYR A 150 -3.02 -21.17 0.71
N ALA A 151 -3.38 -19.89 0.66
CA ALA A 151 -3.60 -19.08 1.86
C ALA A 151 -4.74 -19.63 2.71
N ALA A 152 -5.81 -20.14 2.08
CA ALA A 152 -6.94 -20.78 2.75
C ALA A 152 -6.53 -22.01 3.57
N ASP A 153 -5.57 -22.79 3.08
CA ASP A 153 -5.00 -23.96 3.79
C ASP A 153 -3.86 -23.63 4.76
N SER A 154 -3.39 -22.38 4.76
CA SER A 154 -2.33 -21.94 5.66
C SER A 154 -2.84 -21.51 7.04
N ASN A 155 -1.92 -21.19 7.95
CA ASN A 155 -2.23 -20.56 9.24
C ASN A 155 -2.55 -19.06 9.15
N ALA A 156 -2.53 -18.45 7.96
CA ALA A 156 -2.95 -17.07 7.79
C ALA A 156 -4.42 -16.89 8.22
N LYS A 157 -4.73 -15.82 8.95
CA LYS A 157 -6.11 -15.43 9.28
C LYS A 157 -6.67 -14.44 8.26
N ILE A 158 -5.78 -13.64 7.68
CA ILE A 158 -6.11 -12.51 6.79
C ILE A 158 -5.37 -12.71 5.46
N LEU A 159 -6.06 -12.46 4.35
CA LEU A 159 -5.50 -12.39 3.01
C LEU A 159 -5.55 -10.92 2.57
N ASN A 160 -4.38 -10.34 2.31
CA ASN A 160 -4.21 -9.03 1.71
C ASN A 160 -3.97 -9.20 0.21
N VAL A 161 -4.91 -8.75 -0.62
CA VAL A 161 -4.84 -8.82 -2.08
C VAL A 161 -4.79 -7.41 -2.66
N SER A 162 -3.59 -6.83 -2.73
CA SER A 162 -3.38 -5.47 -3.25
C SER A 162 -3.29 -5.44 -4.78
N MET A 163 -4.23 -6.12 -5.43
CA MET A 163 -4.37 -6.20 -6.88
C MET A 163 -5.84 -6.41 -7.26
N GLY A 164 -6.19 -5.94 -8.45
CA GLY A 164 -7.48 -6.22 -9.09
C GLY A 164 -7.28 -6.51 -10.58
N SER A 165 -8.21 -7.23 -11.18
CA SER A 165 -8.29 -7.39 -12.63
C SER A 165 -9.72 -7.66 -13.11
N TRP A 166 -9.89 -7.70 -14.43
CA TRP A 166 -11.09 -8.22 -15.09
C TRP A 166 -10.67 -9.35 -16.07
N PRO A 167 -11.57 -10.28 -16.43
CA PRO A 167 -12.96 -10.43 -15.96
C PRO A 167 -13.07 -11.20 -14.64
N ASP A 168 -14.29 -11.30 -14.09
CA ASP A 168 -14.63 -12.29 -13.05
C ASP A 168 -14.47 -13.72 -13.57
N SER A 169 -14.36 -14.68 -12.66
CA SER A 169 -14.46 -16.10 -12.98
C SER A 169 -15.16 -16.91 -11.88
N PRO A 170 -15.95 -17.95 -12.24
CA PRO A 170 -16.51 -18.88 -11.25
C PRO A 170 -15.46 -19.53 -10.34
N ASP A 171 -14.25 -19.78 -10.86
CA ASP A 171 -13.16 -20.37 -10.09
C ASP A 171 -12.63 -19.42 -9.00
N LEU A 172 -12.56 -18.11 -9.28
CA LEU A 172 -12.23 -17.11 -8.28
C LEU A 172 -13.30 -17.05 -7.19
N SER A 173 -14.57 -17.02 -7.57
CA SER A 173 -15.70 -17.09 -6.63
C SER A 173 -15.64 -18.35 -5.75
N ASN A 174 -15.26 -19.50 -6.30
CA ASN A 174 -15.12 -20.74 -5.54
C ASN A 174 -13.94 -20.69 -4.57
N ALA A 175 -12.77 -20.19 -5.00
CA ALA A 175 -11.60 -20.04 -4.13
C ALA A 175 -11.87 -19.08 -2.95
N VAL A 176 -12.59 -17.98 -3.19
CA VAL A 176 -13.04 -17.06 -2.13
C VAL A 176 -13.97 -17.77 -1.14
N LYS A 177 -14.97 -18.51 -1.63
CA LYS A 177 -15.88 -19.28 -0.76
C LYS A 177 -15.14 -20.32 0.09
N GLU A 178 -14.17 -21.03 -0.49
CA GLU A 178 -13.32 -21.99 0.23
C GLU A 178 -12.51 -21.31 1.34
N ALA A 179 -11.93 -20.15 1.06
CA ALA A 179 -11.20 -19.35 2.06
C ALA A 179 -12.13 -18.86 3.19
N LEU A 180 -13.30 -18.31 2.85
CA LEU A 180 -14.28 -17.86 3.84
C LEU A 180 -14.78 -19.01 4.73
N ALA A 181 -15.04 -20.18 4.14
CA ALA A 181 -15.45 -21.38 4.88
C ALA A 181 -14.37 -21.88 5.86
N LYS A 182 -13.09 -21.59 5.58
CA LYS A 182 -11.95 -21.86 6.48
C LYS A 182 -11.66 -20.70 7.45
N GLY A 183 -12.61 -19.76 7.58
CA GLY A 183 -12.53 -18.65 8.52
C GLY A 183 -11.52 -17.58 8.15
N LYS A 184 -11.13 -17.47 6.88
CA LYS A 184 -10.25 -16.40 6.40
C LYS A 184 -11.04 -15.10 6.25
N LEU A 185 -10.35 -13.98 6.47
CA LEU A 185 -10.84 -12.64 6.13
C LEU A 185 -10.03 -12.12 4.93
N ILE A 186 -10.70 -11.66 3.88
CA ILE A 186 -10.06 -11.30 2.61
C ILE A 186 -10.31 -9.81 2.35
N PHE A 187 -9.23 -9.06 2.19
CA PHE A 187 -9.27 -7.66 1.78
C PHE A 187 -8.65 -7.52 0.41
N ALA A 188 -9.29 -6.77 -0.49
CA ALA A 188 -8.76 -6.51 -1.80
C ALA A 188 -8.91 -5.04 -2.21
N SER A 189 -7.92 -4.54 -2.94
CA SER A 189 -7.91 -3.16 -3.45
C SER A 189 -9.03 -2.94 -4.47
N SER A 190 -9.82 -1.86 -4.33
CA SER A 190 -10.92 -1.58 -5.27
C SER A 190 -10.45 -1.15 -6.67
N GLY A 191 -9.22 -0.66 -6.81
CA GLY A 191 -8.62 -0.24 -8.07
C GLY A 191 -8.23 1.25 -8.08
N ASN A 192 -7.40 1.65 -9.07
CA ASN A 192 -6.72 2.94 -9.10
C ASN A 192 -6.97 3.77 -10.38
N ASP A 193 -8.08 3.52 -11.08
CA ASP A 193 -8.42 4.20 -12.34
C ASP A 193 -9.40 5.39 -12.15
N GLY A 194 -9.91 5.60 -10.92
CA GLY A 194 -10.77 6.73 -10.57
C GLY A 194 -12.14 6.71 -11.24
N ASN A 195 -12.62 5.53 -11.66
CA ASN A 195 -13.91 5.34 -12.32
C ASN A 195 -14.80 4.35 -11.54
N ASP A 196 -15.92 3.93 -12.13
CA ASP A 196 -16.92 3.02 -11.55
C ASP A 196 -16.81 1.56 -12.06
N ASP A 197 -15.73 1.22 -12.78
CA ASP A 197 -15.47 -0.15 -13.20
C ASP A 197 -15.37 -1.11 -12.01
N THR A 198 -15.57 -2.40 -12.23
CA THR A 198 -15.59 -3.38 -11.13
C THR A 198 -14.43 -4.35 -11.29
N PHE A 199 -13.49 -4.34 -10.35
CA PHE A 199 -12.34 -5.23 -10.34
C PHE A 199 -12.49 -6.38 -9.34
N TYR A 200 -11.92 -7.52 -9.72
CA TYR A 200 -11.93 -8.74 -8.93
C TYR A 200 -10.51 -9.01 -8.39
N PRO A 201 -10.37 -9.44 -7.12
CA PRO A 201 -11.43 -10.04 -6.30
C PRO A 201 -12.22 -9.06 -5.40
N ALA A 202 -11.96 -7.75 -5.42
CA ALA A 202 -12.68 -6.80 -4.56
C ALA A 202 -14.20 -6.87 -4.70
N ALA A 203 -14.71 -7.15 -5.90
CA ALA A 203 -16.13 -7.35 -6.16
C ALA A 203 -16.63 -8.79 -6.07
N THR A 204 -15.77 -9.75 -5.71
CA THR A 204 -16.19 -11.13 -5.49
C THR A 204 -16.96 -11.19 -4.16
N PRO A 205 -18.20 -11.72 -4.13
CA PRO A 205 -19.00 -11.76 -2.92
C PRO A 205 -18.27 -12.39 -1.73
N GLY A 206 -18.25 -11.66 -0.61
CA GLY A 206 -17.53 -12.05 0.61
C GLY A 206 -16.07 -11.60 0.67
N VAL A 207 -15.55 -10.91 -0.35
CA VAL A 207 -14.30 -10.15 -0.23
C VAL A 207 -14.63 -8.74 0.23
N VAL A 208 -13.81 -8.17 1.10
CA VAL A 208 -13.97 -6.78 1.53
C VAL A 208 -13.21 -5.87 0.55
N GLY A 209 -13.94 -5.11 -0.26
CA GLY A 209 -13.35 -4.14 -1.17
C GLY A 209 -12.88 -2.87 -0.45
N VAL A 210 -11.61 -2.50 -0.65
CA VAL A 210 -10.97 -1.39 0.08
C VAL A 210 -10.62 -0.24 -0.85
N ALA A 211 -11.23 0.92 -0.60
CA ALA A 211 -10.93 2.20 -1.22
C ALA A 211 -9.83 2.98 -0.47
N ALA A 212 -9.26 3.99 -1.13
CA ALA A 212 -8.22 4.85 -0.58
C ALA A 212 -8.77 6.23 -0.22
N VAL A 213 -8.38 6.74 0.95
CA VAL A 213 -8.64 8.12 1.37
C VAL A 213 -7.35 8.92 1.55
N ASP A 214 -7.47 10.23 1.43
CA ASP A 214 -6.40 11.18 1.72
C ASP A 214 -6.34 11.56 3.22
N ARG A 215 -5.54 12.60 3.52
CA ARG A 215 -5.32 13.11 4.88
C ARG A 215 -6.57 13.68 5.53
N ASP A 216 -7.53 14.13 4.73
CA ASP A 216 -8.79 14.71 5.18
C ASP A 216 -9.91 13.65 5.27
N GLY A 217 -9.61 12.40 4.90
CA GLY A 217 -10.58 11.31 4.87
C GLY A 217 -11.47 11.33 3.63
N ALA A 218 -11.15 12.15 2.63
CA ALA A 218 -11.83 12.14 1.34
C ALA A 218 -11.25 11.05 0.44
N ALA A 219 -12.08 10.43 -0.40
CA ALA A 219 -11.59 9.43 -1.36
C ALA A 219 -10.54 10.04 -2.29
N THR A 220 -9.43 9.32 -2.50
CA THR A 220 -8.39 9.76 -3.45
C THR A 220 -8.94 9.75 -4.88
N LYS A 221 -8.37 10.58 -5.75
CA LYS A 221 -8.85 10.72 -7.14
C LYS A 221 -8.75 9.43 -7.93
N GLU A 222 -7.72 8.62 -7.67
CA GLU A 222 -7.55 7.32 -8.31
C GLU A 222 -8.47 6.23 -7.76
N SER A 223 -9.05 6.40 -6.57
CA SER A 223 -9.84 5.33 -5.95
C SER A 223 -11.08 5.06 -6.78
N GLN A 224 -11.21 3.81 -7.21
CA GLN A 224 -12.43 3.30 -7.82
C GLN A 224 -13.63 3.44 -6.89
N HIS A 225 -14.79 3.78 -7.46
CA HIS A 225 -16.02 4.05 -6.71
C HIS A 225 -17.22 3.31 -7.31
N ASN A 226 -17.68 2.28 -6.60
CA ASN A 226 -18.76 1.41 -7.05
C ASN A 226 -19.39 0.65 -5.85
N ALA A 227 -20.35 -0.22 -6.15
CA ALA A 227 -21.04 -1.03 -5.14
C ALA A 227 -20.16 -2.07 -4.41
N ALA A 228 -18.95 -2.37 -4.92
CA ALA A 228 -18.00 -3.29 -4.29
C ALA A 228 -17.07 -2.62 -3.27
N VAL A 229 -17.14 -1.29 -3.09
CA VAL A 229 -16.38 -0.62 -2.03
C VAL A 229 -17.07 -0.82 -0.68
N ASP A 230 -16.43 -1.52 0.24
CA ASP A 230 -16.97 -1.80 1.58
C ASP A 230 -16.34 -0.95 2.66
N MET A 231 -15.05 -0.65 2.55
CA MET A 231 -14.32 0.12 3.55
C MET A 231 -13.23 0.96 2.88
N SER A 232 -12.61 1.82 3.65
CA SER A 232 -11.45 2.58 3.19
C SER A 232 -10.38 2.72 4.27
N ALA A 233 -9.19 3.12 3.85
CA ALA A 233 -8.08 3.48 4.72
C ALA A 233 -7.19 4.51 4.02
N PRO A 234 -6.26 5.17 4.76
CA PRO A 234 -5.30 6.07 4.14
C PRO A 234 -4.57 5.43 2.95
N GLY A 235 -4.49 6.13 1.83
CA GLY A 235 -3.87 5.63 0.60
C GLY A 235 -3.20 6.72 -0.22
N THR A 236 -2.75 7.81 0.42
CA THR A 236 -1.97 8.85 -0.25
C THR A 236 -0.71 9.16 0.56
N ASP A 237 0.40 9.44 -0.14
CA ASP A 237 1.69 9.75 0.46
C ASP A 237 2.10 8.78 1.57
N ILE A 238 1.94 7.47 1.33
CA ILE A 238 2.20 6.43 2.34
C ILE A 238 3.69 6.10 2.33
N VAL A 239 4.41 6.68 3.29
CA VAL A 239 5.84 6.42 3.48
C VAL A 239 6.06 5.08 4.16
N THR A 240 6.83 4.20 3.53
CA THR A 240 7.09 2.84 4.03
C THR A 240 8.50 2.38 3.68
N ALA A 241 8.99 1.33 4.35
CA ALA A 241 10.23 0.67 3.95
C ALA A 241 10.03 -0.15 2.67
N CYS A 242 11.06 -0.18 1.83
CA CYS A 242 11.08 -0.97 0.60
C CYS A 242 12.52 -1.33 0.21
N SER A 243 12.67 -2.19 -0.80
CA SER A 243 14.00 -2.54 -1.31
C SER A 243 14.59 -1.47 -2.24
N GLY A 244 15.90 -1.22 -2.11
CA GLY A 244 16.67 -0.36 -3.00
C GLY A 244 16.73 1.11 -2.58
N GLY A 245 17.55 1.90 -3.29
CA GLY A 245 17.68 3.34 -3.07
C GLY A 245 17.99 3.74 -1.62
N THR A 246 17.15 4.59 -1.05
CA THR A 246 17.21 5.08 0.34
C THR A 246 16.67 4.08 1.36
N GLY A 247 16.10 2.95 0.93
CA GLY A 247 15.36 2.01 1.78
C GLY A 247 13.91 2.43 2.06
N LEU A 248 13.46 3.56 1.49
CA LEU A 248 12.11 4.10 1.68
C LEU A 248 11.41 4.31 0.35
N CYS A 249 10.10 4.06 0.34
CA CYS A 249 9.20 4.33 -0.75
C CYS A 249 8.04 5.18 -0.25
N THR A 250 7.48 6.00 -1.14
CA THR A 250 6.21 6.70 -0.90
C THR A 250 5.20 6.13 -1.89
N GLY A 251 4.23 5.39 -1.35
CA GLY A 251 3.13 4.78 -2.09
C GLY A 251 1.91 5.69 -2.16
N HIS A 252 1.01 5.36 -3.10
CA HIS A 252 -0.35 5.84 -3.12
C HIS A 252 -1.26 4.79 -3.78
N GLY A 253 -2.55 4.86 -3.49
CA GLY A 253 -3.60 4.02 -4.07
C GLY A 253 -4.25 3.06 -3.08
N THR A 254 -5.22 2.32 -3.61
CA THR A 254 -6.06 1.36 -2.86
C THR A 254 -5.27 0.16 -2.34
N SER A 255 -4.10 -0.12 -2.90
CA SER A 255 -3.14 -1.11 -2.39
C SER A 255 -2.70 -0.81 -0.95
N ASP A 256 -2.23 0.42 -0.71
CA ASP A 256 -1.75 0.84 0.61
C ASP A 256 -2.88 0.82 1.65
N ALA A 257 -4.08 1.26 1.22
CA ALA A 257 -5.27 1.22 2.04
C ALA A 257 -5.67 -0.22 2.42
N THR A 258 -5.51 -1.17 1.48
CA THR A 258 -5.78 -2.60 1.72
C THR A 258 -4.81 -3.18 2.76
N ALA A 259 -3.53 -2.79 2.68
CA ALA A 259 -2.52 -3.17 3.65
C ALA A 259 -2.82 -2.62 5.05
N LEU A 260 -3.19 -1.34 5.18
CA LEU A 260 -3.58 -0.75 6.47
C LEU A 260 -4.86 -1.37 7.05
N THR A 261 -5.82 -1.73 6.20
CA THR A 261 -7.04 -2.42 6.63
C THR A 261 -6.72 -3.83 7.13
N SER A 262 -5.88 -4.57 6.41
CA SER A 262 -5.39 -5.89 6.83
C SER A 262 -4.63 -5.83 8.16
N ALA A 263 -3.78 -4.81 8.35
CA ALA A 263 -3.08 -4.60 9.61
C ALA A 263 -4.03 -4.24 10.77
N SER A 264 -5.05 -3.41 10.50
CA SER A 264 -6.10 -3.08 11.48
C SER A 264 -6.87 -4.32 11.94
N ALA A 265 -7.20 -5.23 11.00
CA ALA A 265 -7.81 -6.51 11.32
C ALA A 265 -6.86 -7.39 12.15
N ALA A 266 -5.56 -7.42 11.83
CA ALA A 266 -4.57 -8.20 12.57
C ALA A 266 -4.41 -7.71 14.03
N LEU A 267 -4.39 -6.40 14.24
CA LEU A 267 -4.37 -5.79 15.57
C LEU A 267 -5.57 -6.23 16.40
N LEU A 268 -6.77 -6.13 15.83
CA LEU A 268 -8.02 -6.49 16.52
C LEU A 268 -8.09 -7.99 16.81
N TRP A 269 -7.67 -8.84 15.86
CA TRP A 269 -7.70 -10.29 16.03
C TRP A 269 -6.66 -10.78 17.03
N SER A 270 -5.52 -10.10 17.15
CA SER A 270 -4.54 -10.36 18.20
C SER A 270 -5.09 -10.04 19.60
N ALA A 271 -5.84 -8.94 19.74
CA ALA A 271 -6.49 -8.58 20.99
C ALA A 271 -7.69 -9.50 21.34
N HIS A 272 -8.32 -10.10 20.33
CA HIS A 272 -9.47 -10.98 20.48
C HIS A 272 -9.27 -12.32 19.75
N PRO A 273 -8.36 -13.19 20.23
CA PRO A 273 -7.92 -14.38 19.50
C PRO A 273 -9.02 -15.44 19.30
N THR A 274 -10.09 -15.39 20.11
CA THR A 274 -11.23 -16.31 20.04
C THR A 274 -12.32 -15.87 19.06
N TRP A 275 -12.25 -14.66 18.51
CA TRP A 275 -13.23 -14.16 17.54
C TRP A 275 -13.04 -14.80 16.16
N THR A 276 -14.15 -14.87 15.44
CA THR A 276 -14.21 -15.29 14.03
C THR A 276 -13.89 -14.14 13.08
N ASN A 277 -13.60 -14.44 11.80
CA ASN A 277 -13.50 -13.45 10.73
C ASN A 277 -14.72 -12.52 10.68
N ASN A 278 -15.92 -13.09 10.84
CA ASN A 278 -17.18 -12.35 10.83
C ASN A 278 -17.25 -11.29 11.93
N GLN A 279 -16.86 -11.68 13.14
CA GLN A 279 -16.85 -10.78 14.30
C GLN A 279 -15.81 -9.66 14.16
N ILE A 280 -14.62 -10.00 13.67
CA ILE A 280 -13.56 -9.02 13.39
C ILE A 280 -14.04 -8.01 12.34
N LEU A 281 -14.56 -8.47 11.20
CA LEU A 281 -15.07 -7.59 10.16
C LEU A 281 -16.23 -6.72 10.67
N ARG A 282 -17.15 -7.29 11.46
CA ARG A 282 -18.28 -6.52 12.01
C ARG A 282 -17.81 -5.37 12.91
N VAL A 283 -16.84 -5.62 13.79
CA VAL A 283 -16.31 -4.56 14.66
C VAL A 283 -15.58 -3.49 13.83
N LEU A 284 -14.83 -3.87 12.80
CA LEU A 284 -14.20 -2.89 11.89
C LEU A 284 -15.24 -2.01 11.20
N LEU A 285 -16.33 -2.59 10.69
CA LEU A 285 -17.43 -1.86 10.05
C LEU A 285 -18.18 -0.95 11.04
N ASN A 286 -18.50 -1.46 12.23
CA ASN A 286 -19.26 -0.72 13.25
C ASN A 286 -18.48 0.46 13.84
N THR A 287 -17.16 0.38 13.86
CA THR A 287 -16.28 1.42 14.44
C THR A 287 -15.62 2.32 13.41
N ALA A 288 -15.88 2.08 12.12
CA ALA A 288 -15.36 2.88 11.02
C ALA A 288 -15.75 4.37 11.14
N GLY A 289 -14.90 5.24 10.61
CA GLY A 289 -15.20 6.66 10.41
C GLY A 289 -16.22 6.80 9.30
N LYS A 290 -17.48 6.99 9.67
CA LYS A 290 -18.63 7.02 8.76
C LYS A 290 -18.54 8.14 7.71
N PRO A 291 -19.20 7.97 6.55
CA PRO A 291 -19.41 9.05 5.58
C PRO A 291 -19.96 10.33 6.21
N VAL A 292 -19.42 11.47 5.76
CA VAL A 292 -19.78 12.81 6.29
C VAL A 292 -21.12 13.33 5.77
N ASP A 293 -21.64 12.72 4.70
CA ASP A 293 -22.97 12.98 4.12
C ASP A 293 -24.11 12.33 4.92
N GLY A 294 -23.79 11.55 5.95
CA GLY A 294 -24.75 10.91 6.85
C GLY A 294 -25.36 9.60 6.34
N VAL A 295 -24.89 9.07 5.20
CA VAL A 295 -25.30 7.74 4.75
C VAL A 295 -24.49 6.65 5.46
N GLU A 296 -25.09 5.47 5.62
CA GLU A 296 -24.39 4.34 6.25
C GLU A 296 -23.24 3.78 5.39
N ARG A 297 -23.40 3.85 4.07
CA ARG A 297 -22.42 3.43 3.05
C ARG A 297 -22.57 4.30 1.80
N ASN A 298 -21.46 4.74 1.22
CA ASN A 298 -21.43 5.28 -0.14
C ASN A 298 -20.40 4.53 -1.01
N ASP A 299 -20.41 4.79 -2.32
CA ASP A 299 -19.55 4.08 -3.28
C ASP A 299 -18.08 4.53 -3.25
N TYR A 300 -17.76 5.61 -2.54
CA TYR A 300 -16.42 6.20 -2.51
C TYR A 300 -15.56 5.66 -1.36
N ILE A 301 -16.13 5.53 -0.16
CA ILE A 301 -15.41 5.10 1.05
C ILE A 301 -16.06 3.91 1.75
N GLY A 302 -17.14 3.36 1.17
CA GLY A 302 -17.89 2.25 1.72
C GLY A 302 -18.59 2.64 3.01
N TYR A 303 -18.58 1.73 3.98
CA TYR A 303 -19.09 1.94 5.34
C TYR A 303 -18.21 2.87 6.18
N GLY A 304 -17.03 3.27 5.66
CA GLY A 304 -16.18 4.28 6.27
C GLY A 304 -14.70 3.89 6.35
N VAL A 305 -13.92 4.82 6.91
CA VAL A 305 -12.47 4.68 7.09
C VAL A 305 -12.18 3.78 8.30
N VAL A 306 -11.27 2.81 8.18
CA VAL A 306 -10.90 1.91 9.28
C VAL A 306 -10.27 2.67 10.46
N ARG A 307 -10.69 2.36 11.70
CA ARG A 307 -10.23 3.05 12.92
C ARG A 307 -9.87 2.09 14.06
N PRO A 308 -8.74 1.36 13.97
CA PRO A 308 -8.31 0.44 15.04
C PRO A 308 -8.19 1.10 16.42
N ARG A 309 -7.88 2.40 16.49
CA ARG A 309 -7.85 3.18 17.72
C ARG A 309 -9.20 3.22 18.47
N VAL A 310 -10.32 3.06 17.77
CA VAL A 310 -11.66 2.98 18.37
C VAL A 310 -12.07 1.51 18.57
N ALA A 311 -11.77 0.67 17.59
CA ALA A 311 -12.10 -0.76 17.61
C ALA A 311 -11.46 -1.52 18.78
N LEU A 312 -10.21 -1.23 19.12
CA LEU A 312 -9.47 -1.95 20.17
C LEU A 312 -9.99 -1.66 21.59
N PRO A 313 -10.10 -0.39 22.05
CA PRO A 313 -10.54 -0.12 23.41
C PRO A 313 -12.06 -0.26 23.59
N THR A 314 -12.85 -0.06 22.53
CA THR A 314 -14.32 -0.08 22.59
C THR A 314 -14.90 -0.82 21.38
N PRO A 315 -14.70 -2.15 21.28
CA PRO A 315 -15.13 -2.93 20.12
C PRO A 315 -16.66 -3.02 19.97
N GLY A 316 -17.42 -2.76 21.03
CA GLY A 316 -18.85 -2.99 21.05
C GLY A 316 -19.20 -4.48 21.01
N ASP A 317 -20.42 -4.79 20.56
CA ASP A 317 -20.85 -6.17 20.34
C ASP A 317 -20.33 -6.67 18.98
N PRO A 318 -19.49 -7.72 18.95
CA PRO A 318 -19.01 -8.31 17.69
C PRO A 318 -20.12 -9.07 16.93
N GLY A 319 -21.28 -9.27 17.55
CA GLY A 319 -22.42 -9.98 16.99
C GLY A 319 -22.19 -11.48 16.84
N PRO A 320 -23.09 -12.18 16.12
CA PRO A 320 -23.02 -13.62 15.92
C PRO A 320 -21.79 -14.03 15.09
N ALA A 321 -21.19 -15.15 15.47
CA ALA A 321 -19.95 -15.67 14.91
C ALA A 321 -20.12 -16.28 13.51
N ASP A 322 -21.33 -16.71 13.16
CA ASP A 322 -21.67 -17.46 11.94
C ASP A 322 -22.36 -16.61 10.86
N VAL A 323 -22.58 -15.32 11.12
CA VAL A 323 -23.21 -14.40 10.16
C VAL A 323 -22.15 -13.51 9.51
N TYR A 324 -22.00 -13.58 8.18
CA TYR A 324 -21.14 -12.67 7.45
C TYR A 324 -21.72 -11.23 7.48
N PRO A 325 -20.93 -10.18 7.80
CA PRO A 325 -21.47 -8.83 7.99
C PRO A 325 -21.90 -8.10 6.72
N LEU A 326 -21.28 -8.40 5.57
CA LEU A 326 -21.61 -7.73 4.32
C LEU A 326 -22.78 -8.44 3.60
N PRO A 327 -23.69 -7.69 2.96
CA PRO A 327 -24.92 -8.24 2.37
C PRO A 327 -24.71 -8.97 1.04
N ASP A 328 -23.60 -8.70 0.36
CA ASP A 328 -23.22 -9.22 -0.95
C ASP A 328 -23.15 -10.75 -0.99
N LEU A 329 -22.57 -11.37 0.05
CA LEU A 329 -22.42 -12.82 0.13
C LEU A 329 -23.79 -13.52 0.22
N ALA A 330 -24.70 -12.97 1.03
CA ALA A 330 -26.07 -13.48 1.14
C ALA A 330 -26.88 -13.25 -0.15
N ALA A 331 -26.73 -12.07 -0.77
CA ALA A 331 -27.38 -11.75 -2.05
C ALA A 331 -26.94 -12.71 -3.17
N ALA A 332 -25.64 -13.03 -3.25
CA ALA A 332 -25.10 -13.98 -4.22
C ALA A 332 -25.64 -15.40 -4.01
N ALA A 333 -25.78 -15.84 -2.75
CA ALA A 333 -26.38 -17.14 -2.43
C ALA A 333 -27.87 -17.21 -2.84
N ALA A 334 -28.62 -16.14 -2.59
CA ALA A 334 -30.03 -16.05 -2.99
C ALA A 334 -30.19 -16.09 -4.53
N ALA A 335 -29.35 -15.34 -5.26
CA ALA A 335 -29.35 -15.34 -6.73
C ALA A 335 -29.07 -16.72 -7.31
N ALA A 336 -28.08 -17.45 -6.77
CA ALA A 336 -27.78 -18.82 -7.19
C ALA A 336 -28.93 -19.80 -6.95
N GLY A 337 -29.64 -19.66 -5.82
CA GLY A 337 -30.83 -20.46 -5.50
C GLY A 337 -31.98 -20.23 -6.49
N THR A 338 -32.22 -18.99 -6.89
CA THR A 338 -33.26 -18.67 -7.90
C THR A 338 -32.92 -19.24 -9.28
N ALA A 339 -31.66 -19.18 -9.72
CA ALA A 339 -31.21 -19.73 -10.99
C ALA A 339 -31.35 -21.27 -11.04
N ALA A 340 -31.11 -21.97 -9.93
CA ALA A 340 -31.29 -23.42 -9.84
C ALA A 340 -32.77 -23.88 -9.83
N SER A 341 -33.71 -22.97 -9.52
CA SER A 341 -35.15 -23.25 -9.45
C SER A 341 -35.93 -22.92 -10.73
N GLY A 342 -35.26 -22.43 -11.78
CA GLY A 342 -35.89 -22.12 -13.07
C GLY A 342 -36.28 -23.39 -13.84
N ALA A 343 -37.59 -23.57 -14.07
CA ALA A 343 -38.15 -24.61 -14.94
C ALA A 343 -37.60 -24.54 -16.39
N PRO A 344 -37.62 -25.64 -17.17
CA PRO A 344 -37.01 -25.67 -18.50
C PRO A 344 -37.71 -24.67 -19.44
N VAL A 345 -36.96 -23.71 -19.97
CA VAL A 345 -37.42 -22.86 -21.06
C VAL A 345 -37.45 -23.71 -22.34
N PRO A 346 -38.55 -23.73 -23.14
CA PRO A 346 -38.59 -24.47 -24.38
C PRO A 346 -37.57 -23.89 -25.38
N SER A 347 -36.71 -24.76 -25.90
CA SER A 347 -35.78 -24.45 -26.99
C SER A 347 -36.56 -24.08 -28.26
N THR A 348 -36.61 -22.78 -28.60
CA THR A 348 -36.90 -22.34 -29.96
C THR A 348 -35.59 -22.14 -30.69
N GLY A 349 -35.30 -23.01 -31.66
CA GLY A 349 -34.11 -22.97 -32.50
C GLY A 349 -34.03 -21.69 -33.33
N GLY A 350 -33.17 -20.76 -32.90
CA GLY A 350 -32.70 -19.63 -33.68
C GLY A 350 -31.24 -19.85 -34.09
N LYS A 351 -30.97 -19.85 -35.41
CA LYS A 351 -29.61 -19.95 -35.96
C LYS A 351 -28.74 -18.78 -35.46
N ILE A 352 -27.62 -19.09 -34.82
CA ILE A 352 -26.57 -18.11 -34.49
C ILE A 352 -25.79 -17.81 -35.77
N THR A 353 -25.93 -16.59 -36.30
CA THR A 353 -25.01 -16.05 -37.31
C THR A 353 -23.84 -15.38 -36.61
N ALA A 354 -22.61 -15.74 -36.99
CA ALA A 354 -21.38 -15.19 -36.43
C ALA A 354 -21.25 -13.65 -36.67
N PRO A 355 -20.58 -12.90 -35.78
CA PRO A 355 -20.29 -11.48 -36.02
C PRO A 355 -19.26 -11.31 -37.15
N PRO A 356 -19.30 -10.21 -37.93
CA PRO A 356 -18.32 -9.94 -38.97
C PRO A 356 -16.95 -9.55 -38.36
N PRO A 357 -15.84 -9.84 -39.07
CA PRO A 357 -14.50 -9.52 -38.59
C PRO A 357 -14.24 -7.99 -38.54
N PRO A 358 -13.34 -7.52 -37.66
CA PRO A 358 -13.00 -6.11 -37.54
C PRO A 358 -12.33 -5.58 -38.81
N ARG A 359 -12.72 -4.36 -39.22
CA ARG A 359 -12.11 -3.63 -40.34
C ARG A 359 -10.69 -3.19 -39.97
N ALA A 360 -9.75 -3.43 -40.89
CA ALA A 360 -8.37 -2.97 -40.80
C ALA A 360 -8.31 -1.44 -40.71
N GLY A 361 -7.64 -0.94 -39.66
CA GLY A 361 -7.33 0.47 -39.49
C GLY A 361 -6.25 0.93 -40.47
N ALA A 362 -6.42 2.15 -40.96
CA ALA A 362 -5.59 2.81 -41.97
C ALA A 362 -4.11 2.95 -41.54
N ALA A 363 -3.24 2.78 -42.53
CA ALA A 363 -1.82 3.06 -42.45
C ALA A 363 -1.57 4.55 -42.16
N VAL A 364 -0.63 4.82 -41.25
CA VAL A 364 -0.09 6.18 -41.03
C VAL A 364 1.17 6.30 -41.86
N ASP A 365 1.19 7.33 -42.71
CA ASP A 365 2.24 7.67 -43.67
C ASP A 365 3.62 7.85 -43.02
N LYS A 366 4.64 7.32 -43.72
CA LYS A 366 6.04 7.68 -43.53
C LYS A 366 6.29 9.01 -44.25
N GLY A 367 6.50 10.07 -43.50
CA GLY A 367 7.07 11.33 -43.99
C GLY A 367 8.59 11.36 -43.81
N ASP A 368 9.30 11.49 -44.92
CA ASP A 368 10.75 11.70 -45.01
C ASP A 368 11.23 12.97 -44.28
N GLY A 369 12.43 12.89 -43.70
CA GLY A 369 13.14 14.04 -43.15
C GLY A 369 14.63 13.73 -42.99
N GLY A 370 15.39 13.85 -44.08
CA GLY A 370 16.84 13.78 -44.06
C GLY A 370 17.49 15.12 -43.68
N GLY A 371 18.53 15.04 -42.84
CA GLY A 371 19.69 15.94 -42.84
C GLY A 371 19.71 17.09 -41.81
N GLY A 372 20.65 17.04 -40.87
CA GLY A 372 21.07 18.22 -40.08
C GLY A 372 21.79 17.92 -38.77
N LEU A 373 23.11 18.07 -38.76
CA LEU A 373 24.01 17.95 -37.60
C LEU A 373 23.79 19.02 -36.50
N SER A 374 24.27 18.68 -35.30
CA SER A 374 24.71 19.56 -34.18
C SER A 374 23.65 20.00 -33.17
N TRP A 375 23.74 19.52 -31.92
CA TRP A 375 24.35 20.25 -30.79
C TRP A 375 24.19 19.43 -29.49
N ILE A 376 25.34 19.07 -28.93
CA ILE A 376 25.52 18.62 -27.54
C ILE A 376 25.45 19.85 -26.63
N ALA A 377 24.99 19.63 -25.39
CA ALA A 377 25.10 20.47 -24.20
C ALA A 377 23.95 21.45 -23.95
N LEU A 378 23.12 21.13 -22.96
CA LEU A 378 22.57 22.07 -21.97
C LEU A 378 21.95 21.27 -20.82
N GLY A 379 22.68 21.15 -19.70
CA GLY A 379 22.16 20.43 -18.52
C GLY A 379 23.10 20.28 -17.33
N LEU A 380 24.20 21.03 -17.24
CA LEU A 380 25.08 21.08 -16.05
C LEU A 380 25.62 22.50 -15.84
N GLY A 381 24.74 23.49 -15.79
CA GLY A 381 25.08 24.91 -15.81
C GLY A 381 24.40 25.79 -14.76
N ALA A 382 24.03 25.23 -13.60
CA ALA A 382 23.36 26.01 -12.54
C ALA A 382 24.02 25.94 -11.15
N CYS A 383 25.00 25.06 -10.90
CA CYS A 383 25.64 24.96 -9.57
C CYS A 383 27.09 25.49 -9.50
N VAL A 384 27.68 25.93 -10.61
CA VAL A 384 29.08 26.43 -10.65
C VAL A 384 29.17 27.97 -10.60
N LEU A 385 28.09 28.69 -10.90
CA LEU A 385 28.12 30.16 -10.97
C LEU A 385 27.98 30.86 -9.60
N ILE A 386 27.50 30.16 -8.56
CA ILE A 386 27.37 30.74 -7.21
C ILE A 386 28.68 30.57 -6.40
N GLY A 387 29.45 29.50 -6.64
CA GLY A 387 30.75 29.28 -5.99
C GLY A 387 31.87 30.19 -6.52
N GLY A 388 31.86 30.50 -7.83
CA GLY A 388 32.89 31.33 -8.47
C GLY A 388 32.84 32.82 -8.07
N ALA A 389 31.64 33.34 -7.79
CA ALA A 389 31.46 34.75 -7.41
C ALA A 389 32.00 35.07 -6.01
N VAL A 390 31.96 34.10 -5.08
CA VAL A 390 32.45 34.26 -3.71
C VAL A 390 33.99 34.21 -3.64
N ALA A 391 34.63 33.35 -4.45
CA ALA A 391 36.09 33.24 -4.48
C ALA A 391 36.78 34.47 -5.11
N ALA A 392 36.18 35.09 -6.13
CA ALA A 392 36.76 36.25 -6.81
C ALA A 392 36.76 37.54 -5.94
N VAL A 393 35.79 37.69 -5.03
CA VAL A 393 35.71 38.85 -4.13
C VAL A 393 36.73 38.74 -2.98
N VAL A 394 37.03 37.53 -2.51
CA VAL A 394 38.01 37.30 -1.44
C VAL A 394 39.45 37.51 -1.94
N VAL A 395 39.78 37.07 -3.16
CA VAL A 395 41.13 37.24 -3.73
C VAL A 395 41.43 38.69 -4.12
N ARG A 396 40.42 39.49 -4.50
CA ARG A 396 40.62 40.89 -4.89
C ARG A 396 40.80 41.85 -3.70
N ARG A 397 40.33 41.48 -2.50
CA ARG A 397 40.57 42.23 -1.25
C ARG A 397 41.91 41.92 -0.58
N ALA A 398 42.56 40.82 -0.92
CA ALA A 398 43.88 40.45 -0.38
C ALA A 398 45.06 41.04 -1.16
N ARG A 399 44.80 41.82 -2.23
CA ARG A 399 45.80 42.42 -3.11
C ARG A 399 45.65 43.94 -3.29
N SER A 400 44.99 44.63 -2.35
CA SER A 400 44.92 46.09 -2.30
C SER A 400 45.34 46.59 -0.92
#